data_AF-A0A4Q1D586-F1
#
_entry.id   AF-A0A4Q1D586-F1
#
_cell.length_a   1.000
_cell.length_b   1.000
_cell.length_c   1.000
_cell.angle_alpha   90.00
_cell.angle_beta   90.00
_cell.angle_gamma   90.00
#
_symmetry.space_group_name_H-M   'P 1'
#
loop_
_entity.id
_entity.type
_entity.pdbx_description
1 polymer ?
#
loop_
_entity_poly.entity_id
_entity_poly.type
_entity_poly.pdbx_seq_one_letter_code
_entity_poly.pdbx_strand_id
1 'polypeptide(L)'
;MENLYDAQQQIAQLQFRHTSDVLTLRLHMLEMMAMLSSHHQRVSNPVLRHHIKVTFYHLQELYKETDNTPVSFKKAKREVLETIQNYIFKANMLDTKTEYLSSSVPSTPVAQAGIQAVA
;
A
#
# COMPACT_ATOMS: atom_id res chain seq x y z
N MET A 1 -0.94 1.23 9.26
CA MET A 1 -0.15 0.04 8.89
C MET A 1 -0.46 -1.13 9.80
N GLU A 2 -0.57 -0.93 11.12
CA GLU A 2 -0.94 -1.94 12.12
C GLU A 2 -2.15 -2.82 11.70
N ASN A 3 -3.27 -2.20 11.33
CA ASN A 3 -4.46 -2.93 10.90
C ASN A 3 -4.28 -3.82 9.64
N LEU A 4 -3.30 -3.52 8.77
CA LEU A 4 -2.97 -4.34 7.59
C LEU A 4 -2.16 -5.59 7.97
N TYR A 5 -1.31 -5.48 8.99
CA TYR A 5 -0.59 -6.62 9.56
C TYR A 5 -1.55 -7.57 10.28
N ASP A 6 -2.54 -7.02 11.01
CA ASP A 6 -3.54 -7.82 11.71
C ASP A 6 -4.39 -8.63 10.73
N ALA A 7 -4.91 -7.99 9.67
CA ALA A 7 -5.65 -8.68 8.62
C ALA A 7 -4.80 -9.75 7.91
N GLN A 8 -3.51 -9.48 7.67
CA GLN A 8 -2.58 -10.46 7.12
C GLN A 8 -2.41 -11.68 8.03
N GLN A 9 -2.24 -11.46 9.34
CA GLN A 9 -2.12 -12.53 10.35
C GLN A 9 -3.40 -13.38 10.41
N GLN A 10 -4.57 -12.75 10.41
CA GLN A 10 -5.86 -13.43 10.41
C GLN A 10 -6.04 -14.31 9.17
N ILE A 11 -5.70 -13.80 7.98
CA ILE A 11 -5.71 -14.58 6.74
C ILE A 11 -4.73 -15.76 6.82
N ALA A 12 -3.53 -15.55 7.37
CA ALA A 12 -2.51 -16.59 7.51
C ALA A 12 -3.00 -17.78 8.36
N GLN A 13 -3.87 -17.52 9.34
CA GLN A 13 -4.42 -18.55 10.24
C GLN A 13 -5.55 -19.39 9.61
N LEU A 14 -6.16 -18.95 8.51
CA LEU A 14 -7.25 -19.68 7.84
C LEU A 14 -6.79 -21.06 7.33
N GLN A 15 -7.52 -22.12 7.68
CA GLN A 15 -7.16 -23.49 7.30
C GLN A 15 -8.05 -24.10 6.21
N PHE A 16 -9.12 -23.41 5.81
CA PHE A 16 -10.12 -23.87 4.83
C PHE A 16 -10.68 -25.26 5.14
N ARG A 17 -11.03 -25.47 6.42
CA ARG A 17 -11.71 -26.69 6.87
C ARG A 17 -13.23 -26.59 6.66
N HIS A 18 -13.74 -25.36 6.62
CA HIS A 18 -15.16 -25.05 6.49
C HIS A 18 -15.40 -24.03 5.38
N THR A 19 -16.57 -24.09 4.74
CA THR A 19 -16.98 -23.11 3.72
C THR A 19 -17.07 -21.69 4.28
N SER A 20 -17.29 -21.53 5.59
CA SER A 20 -17.23 -20.24 6.28
C SER A 20 -15.85 -19.57 6.17
N ASP A 21 -14.76 -20.34 6.12
CA ASP A 21 -13.39 -19.79 6.01
C ASP A 21 -13.20 -19.03 4.70
N VAL A 22 -13.98 -19.36 3.67
CA VAL A 22 -14.01 -18.67 2.37
C VAL A 22 -14.64 -17.29 2.52
N LEU A 23 -15.77 -17.22 3.23
CA LEU A 23 -16.44 -15.96 3.52
C LEU A 23 -15.56 -15.09 4.40
N THR A 24 -14.84 -15.69 5.36
CA THR A 24 -13.86 -15.01 6.20
C THR A 24 -12.68 -14.47 5.38
N LEU A 25 -12.13 -15.25 4.43
CA LEU A 25 -11.10 -14.76 3.51
C LEU A 25 -11.60 -13.53 2.74
N ARG A 26 -12.78 -13.64 2.13
CA ARG A 26 -13.39 -12.55 1.35
C ARG A 26 -13.64 -11.30 2.20
N LEU A 27 -14.09 -11.47 3.44
CA LEU A 27 -14.28 -10.38 4.39
C LEU A 27 -12.95 -9.65 4.66
N HIS A 28 -11.90 -10.39 5.00
CA HIS A 28 -10.58 -9.79 5.25
C HIS A 28 -9.99 -9.12 4.00
N MET A 29 -10.24 -9.65 2.81
CA MET A 29 -9.86 -8.98 1.56
C MET A 29 -10.57 -7.63 1.39
N LEU A 30 -11.88 -7.55 1.69
CA LEU A 30 -12.64 -6.30 1.66
C LEU A 30 -12.11 -5.30 2.70
N GLU A 31 -11.81 -5.76 3.92
CA GLU A 31 -11.21 -4.94 4.97
C GLU A 31 -9.86 -4.35 4.54
N MET A 32 -8.98 -5.16 3.95
CA MET A 32 -7.70 -4.69 3.42
C MET A 32 -7.88 -3.68 2.29
N MET A 33 -8.79 -3.91 1.36
CA MET A 33 -9.10 -2.94 0.30
C MET A 33 -9.63 -1.62 0.87
N ALA A 34 -10.50 -1.66 1.90
CA ALA A 34 -10.98 -0.46 2.58
C ALA A 34 -9.85 0.31 3.27
N MET A 35 -8.95 -0.42 3.96
CA MET A 35 -7.76 0.18 4.58
C MET A 35 -6.82 0.83 3.56
N LEU A 36 -6.54 0.16 2.44
CA LEU A 36 -5.73 0.71 1.35
C LEU A 36 -6.37 1.96 0.75
N SER A 37 -7.69 1.94 0.52
CA SER A 37 -8.43 3.10 0.01
C SER A 37 -8.34 4.30 0.97
N SER A 38 -8.52 4.07 2.27
CA SER A 38 -8.33 5.09 3.31
C SER A 38 -6.91 5.62 3.34
N HIS A 39 -5.90 4.74 3.23
CA HIS A 39 -4.50 5.14 3.23
C HIS A 39 -4.13 5.97 1.99
N HIS A 40 -4.66 5.61 0.81
CA HIS A 40 -4.46 6.35 -0.43
C HIS A 40 -4.92 7.82 -0.34
N GLN A 41 -5.98 8.09 0.43
CA GLN A 41 -6.49 9.46 0.65
C GLN A 41 -5.56 10.29 1.55
N ARG A 42 -4.80 9.65 2.44
CA ARG A 42 -3.97 10.32 3.46
C ARG A 42 -2.50 10.48 3.04
N VAL A 43 -2.00 9.62 2.17
CA VAL A 43 -0.59 9.63 1.75
C VAL A 43 -0.31 10.74 0.76
N SER A 44 0.64 11.62 1.08
CA SER A 44 1.12 12.67 0.18
C SER A 44 2.12 12.16 -0.86
N ASN A 45 2.98 11.19 -0.50
CA ASN A 45 4.01 10.63 -1.38
C ASN A 45 3.36 9.97 -2.63
N PRO A 46 3.64 10.46 -3.85
CA PRO A 46 3.01 9.96 -5.08
C PRO A 46 3.42 8.53 -5.44
N VAL A 47 4.64 8.11 -5.08
CA VAL A 47 5.14 6.75 -5.32
C VAL A 47 4.43 5.76 -4.39
N LEU A 48 4.32 6.09 -3.10
CA LEU A 48 3.58 5.26 -2.16
C LEU A 48 2.09 5.20 -2.52
N ARG A 49 1.50 6.33 -2.94
CA ARG A 49 0.14 6.40 -3.45
C ARG A 49 -0.08 5.48 -4.66
N HIS A 50 0.87 5.45 -5.60
CA HIS A 50 0.85 4.51 -6.73
C HIS A 50 0.90 3.05 -6.27
N HIS A 51 1.78 2.70 -5.33
CA HIS A 51 1.85 1.34 -4.80
C HIS A 51 0.55 0.91 -4.11
N ILE A 52 -0.07 1.79 -3.31
CA ILE A 52 -1.38 1.53 -2.70
C ILE A 52 -2.43 1.22 -3.77
N LYS A 53 -2.46 2.02 -4.85
CA LYS A 53 -3.40 1.83 -5.97
C LYS A 53 -3.17 0.47 -6.66
N VAL A 54 -1.92 0.12 -6.98
CA VAL A 54 -1.58 -1.17 -7.61
C VAL A 54 -1.97 -2.34 -6.71
N THR A 55 -1.62 -2.28 -5.42
CA THR A 55 -1.99 -3.32 -4.45
C THR A 55 -3.50 -3.48 -4.33
N PHE A 56 -4.25 -2.37 -4.31
CA PHE A 56 -5.71 -2.41 -4.27
C PHE A 56 -6.31 -3.16 -5.47
N TYR A 57 -5.89 -2.84 -6.69
CA TYR A 57 -6.43 -3.49 -7.88
C TYR A 57 -6.07 -4.96 -7.96
N HIS A 58 -4.86 -5.33 -7.53
CA HIS A 58 -4.48 -6.74 -7.52
C HIS A 58 -5.30 -7.55 -6.51
N LEU A 59 -5.57 -7.00 -5.32
CA LEU A 59 -6.49 -7.63 -4.36
C LEU A 59 -7.92 -7.72 -4.89
N GLN A 60 -8.38 -6.72 -5.65
CA GLN A 60 -9.69 -6.73 -6.28
C GLN A 60 -9.81 -7.83 -7.34
N GLU A 61 -8.76 -8.07 -8.14
CA GLU A 61 -8.70 -9.17 -9.10
C GLU A 61 -8.76 -10.52 -8.38
N LEU A 62 -7.90 -10.73 -7.38
CA LEU A 62 -7.91 -11.94 -6.56
C LEU A 62 -9.26 -12.17 -5.88
N TYR A 63 -9.94 -11.10 -5.44
CA TYR A 63 -11.27 -11.19 -4.85
C TYR A 63 -12.29 -11.76 -5.85
N LYS A 64 -12.27 -11.26 -7.10
CA LYS A 64 -13.16 -11.73 -8.16
C LYS A 64 -12.85 -13.18 -8.56
N GLU A 65 -11.59 -13.59 -8.50
CA GLU A 65 -11.13 -14.95 -8.85
C GLU A 65 -11.36 -16.00 -7.75
N THR A 66 -11.83 -15.61 -6.56
CA THR A 66 -12.18 -16.57 -5.50
C THR A 66 -13.44 -17.37 -5.86
N ASP A 67 -13.43 -18.17 -6.92
CA ASP A 67 -14.51 -19.08 -7.29
C ASP A 67 -14.68 -20.22 -6.26
N ASN A 68 -15.89 -20.80 -6.22
CA ASN A 68 -16.43 -21.64 -5.14
C ASN A 68 -15.69 -22.96 -4.82
N THR A 69 -14.47 -23.21 -5.32
CA THR A 69 -13.75 -24.47 -5.13
C THR A 69 -12.68 -24.39 -4.03
N PRO A 70 -12.49 -25.44 -3.21
CA PRO A 70 -11.45 -25.47 -2.17
C PRO A 70 -10.02 -25.20 -2.67
N VAL A 71 -9.72 -25.59 -3.90
CA VAL A 71 -8.38 -25.44 -4.51
C VAL A 71 -8.10 -23.98 -4.87
N SER A 72 -9.08 -23.26 -5.43
CA SER A 72 -8.95 -21.84 -5.75
C SER A 72 -8.76 -20.99 -4.48
N PHE A 73 -9.37 -21.36 -3.35
CA PHE A 73 -9.22 -20.59 -2.10
C PHE A 73 -7.82 -20.65 -1.50
N LYS A 74 -7.17 -21.83 -1.54
CA LYS A 74 -5.78 -21.96 -1.08
C LYS A 74 -4.82 -21.16 -1.95
N LYS A 75 -5.04 -21.16 -3.27
CA LYS A 75 -4.30 -20.34 -4.22
C LYS A 75 -4.51 -18.85 -3.92
N ALA A 76 -5.76 -18.41 -3.81
CA ALA A 76 -6.11 -17.02 -3.50
C ALA A 76 -5.51 -16.56 -2.16
N LYS A 77 -5.58 -17.37 -1.10
CA LYS A 77 -4.93 -17.06 0.19
C LYS A 77 -3.44 -16.78 0.00
N ARG A 78 -2.72 -17.64 -0.72
CA ARG A 78 -1.28 -17.49 -0.94
C ARG A 78 -0.98 -16.18 -1.68
N GLU A 79 -1.70 -15.93 -2.77
CA GLU A 79 -1.49 -14.74 -3.62
C GLU A 79 -1.85 -13.45 -2.88
N VAL A 80 -2.90 -13.45 -2.07
CA VAL A 80 -3.26 -12.33 -1.19
C VAL A 80 -2.15 -12.05 -0.18
N LEU A 81 -1.65 -13.07 0.51
CA LEU A 81 -0.57 -12.92 1.50
C LEU A 81 0.71 -12.37 0.86
N GLU A 82 1.10 -12.90 -0.29
CA GLU A 82 2.27 -12.43 -1.04
C GLU A 82 2.11 -10.97 -1.48
N THR A 83 0.94 -10.61 -1.99
CA THR A 83 0.62 -9.24 -2.44
C THR A 83 0.76 -8.23 -1.31
N ILE A 84 0.21 -8.56 -0.15
CA ILE A 84 0.26 -7.69 1.04
C ILE A 84 1.68 -7.61 1.59
N GLN A 85 2.39 -8.74 1.68
CA GLN A 85 3.76 -8.76 2.18
C GLN A 85 4.69 -7.93 1.28
N ASN A 86 4.54 -8.03 -0.04
CA ASN A 86 5.27 -7.23 -1.01
C ASN A 86 4.95 -5.73 -0.88
N TYR A 87 3.68 -5.38 -0.67
CA TYR A 87 3.28 -4.00 -0.41
C TYR A 87 3.92 -3.46 0.88
N ILE A 88 3.81 -4.20 1.98
CA ILE A 88 4.36 -3.81 3.29
C ILE A 88 5.87 -3.58 3.20
N PHE A 89 6.60 -4.50 2.57
CA PHE A 89 8.04 -4.34 2.36
C PHE A 89 8.38 -3.07 1.59
N LYS A 90 7.67 -2.82 0.47
CA LYS A 90 7.86 -1.60 -0.34
C LYS A 90 7.48 -0.33 0.42
N ALA A 91 6.39 -0.35 1.18
CA ALA A 91 5.94 0.78 1.97
C ALA A 91 7.00 1.18 3.02
N ASN A 92 7.57 0.21 3.75
CA ASN A 92 8.63 0.45 4.73
C ASN A 92 9.92 1.00 4.11
N MET A 93 10.27 0.56 2.89
CA MET A 93 11.42 1.07 2.14
C MET A 93 11.20 2.47 1.57
N LEU A 94 9.95 2.87 1.34
CA LEU A 94 9.61 4.20 0.84
C LEU A 94 9.47 5.20 1.98
N ASP A 95 8.89 4.80 3.10
CA ASP A 95 8.79 5.63 4.30
C ASP A 95 10.18 6.12 4.75
N THR A 96 11.15 5.20 4.81
CA THR A 96 12.57 5.49 5.13
C THR A 96 13.30 6.35 4.10
N LYS A 97 12.82 6.45 2.85
CA LYS A 97 13.45 7.23 1.78
C LYS A 97 12.79 8.59 1.54
N THR A 98 11.59 8.82 2.06
CA THR A 98 10.85 10.06 1.80
C THR A 98 11.37 11.25 2.61
N GLU A 99 12.17 11.01 3.67
CA GLU A 99 12.82 12.08 4.43
C GLU A 99 13.80 12.92 3.58
N TYR A 100 14.34 12.37 2.49
CA TYR A 100 15.39 13.04 1.70
C TYR A 100 14.88 13.91 0.53
N LEU A 101 13.57 13.95 0.26
CA LEU A 101 13.02 14.77 -0.83
C LEU A 101 12.48 16.13 -0.37
N SER A 102 12.57 16.44 0.93
CA SER A 102 12.10 17.71 1.51
C SER A 102 13.20 18.77 1.67
N SER A 103 14.43 18.51 1.22
CA SER A 103 15.57 19.39 1.44
C SER A 103 16.45 19.55 0.20
N SER A 104 15.91 20.20 -0.83
CA SER A 104 16.73 20.82 -1.88
C SER A 104 16.00 21.99 -2.55
N VAL A 105 15.61 22.99 -1.77
CA VAL A 105 15.65 24.37 -2.28
C VAL A 105 17.01 24.92 -1.89
N PRO A 106 17.99 25.07 -2.81
CA PRO A 106 19.17 25.84 -2.51
C PRO A 106 18.72 27.31 -2.35
N SER A 107 18.80 27.82 -1.13
CA SER A 107 18.79 29.26 -0.86
C SER A 107 19.94 29.88 -1.66
N THR A 108 19.61 30.51 -2.78
CA THR A 108 20.57 31.22 -3.61
C THR A 108 20.80 32.59 -2.98
N PRO A 109 22.00 32.94 -2.49
CA PRO A 109 22.30 34.31 -2.13
C PRO A 109 22.70 35.04 -3.41
N VAL A 110 21.82 35.85 -3.99
CA VAL A 110 22.21 36.74 -5.10
C VAL A 110 22.35 38.17 -4.58
N ALA A 111 23.60 38.47 -4.25
CA ALA A 111 24.35 39.70 -4.43
C ALA A 111 23.61 41.05 -4.38
N GLN A 112 24.03 41.89 -3.42
CA GLN A 112 23.97 43.35 -3.50
C GLN A 112 24.64 43.82 -4.80
N ALA A 113 23.87 44.40 -5.72
CA ALA A 113 24.40 45.19 -6.82
C ALA A 113 24.15 46.67 -6.49
N GLY A 114 25.22 47.38 -6.12
CA GLY A 114 25.21 48.82 -5.98
C GLY A 114 24.90 49.48 -7.33
N ILE A 115 23.84 50.29 -7.37
CA ILE A 115 23.57 51.19 -8.48
C ILE A 115 24.24 52.53 -8.14
N GLN A 116 25.41 52.77 -8.71
CA GLN A 116 25.93 54.11 -8.95
C GLN A 116 26.01 54.32 -10.46
N ALA A 117 25.23 55.27 -10.96
CA ALA A 117 25.58 56.24 -12.01
C ALA A 117 24.28 56.73 -12.68
N VAL A 118 23.85 57.94 -12.35
CA VAL A 118 23.06 58.78 -13.26
C VAL A 118 23.84 60.08 -13.40
N ALA A 119 24.07 60.45 -14.66
CA ALA A 119 24.82 61.61 -15.11
C ALA A 119 24.12 62.95 -14.77
#